data_AF-A0A3B0TPF2-F1
#
_entry.id   AF-A0A3B0TPF2-F1
#
_cell.length_a   1.000
_cell.length_b   1.000
_cell.length_c   1.000
_cell.angle_alpha   90.00
_cell.angle_beta   90.00
_cell.angle_gamma   90.00
#
_symmetry.space_group_name_H-M   'P 1'
#
loop_
_entity.id
_entity.type
_entity.pdbx_description
1 polymer ?
#
loop_
_entity_poly.entity_id
_entity_poly.type
_entity_poly.pdbx_seq_one_letter_code
_entity_poly.pdbx_strand_id
1 'polypeptide(L)'
;TLAFCGIPLDSTQTAEEMFKEHSLEEGFFNVLYEQELIQSSGEIQTVERGETQVGNQDIVVNRSLAVDAQKKNIYGFIDEERKLNINAITLQNYKVLVSLLKNLGVDSSKAEEISYSVVDWTDADSDLASESNDAEDEYYLSLEKPYRCKNLMFDSLEELLLVKGMDKDVFDKAKDLLTVFPKDISLKVNFDTASDRVLKALALSVSGASTNTTEEDAVSLVDKMILYRNGSDGVMATADDLQIDSTDMGLNSKEKVLLLVMNQFRVKKSNYFNIKVEGSGGLRDIVTTIEAVVQRDEMKILAWKRY
;
A
#
# COMPACT_ATOMS: atom_id res chain seq x y z
N THR A 1 1.56 -2.63 -14.55
CA THR A 1 0.68 -3.30 -13.55
C THR A 1 0.28 -4.72 -13.93
N LEU A 2 -0.50 -4.96 -15.00
CA LEU A 2 -1.05 -6.30 -15.31
C LEU A 2 0.02 -7.38 -15.47
N ALA A 3 1.13 -7.08 -16.16
CA ALA A 3 2.27 -7.98 -16.29
C ALA A 3 2.86 -8.38 -14.91
N PHE A 4 3.02 -7.43 -14.00
CA PHE A 4 3.49 -7.66 -12.62
C PHE A 4 2.48 -8.38 -11.72
N CYS A 5 1.24 -8.52 -12.17
CA CYS A 5 0.24 -9.34 -11.51
C CYS A 5 0.17 -10.75 -12.11
N GLY A 6 1.06 -11.07 -13.07
CA GLY A 6 1.09 -12.36 -13.75
C GLY A 6 0.02 -12.54 -14.83
N ILE A 7 -0.60 -11.44 -15.30
CA ILE A 7 -1.54 -11.47 -16.42
C ILE A 7 -0.71 -11.29 -17.71
N PRO A 8 -0.67 -12.29 -18.60
CA PRO A 8 0.02 -12.16 -19.88
C PRO A 8 -0.65 -11.07 -20.72
N LEU A 9 0.15 -10.16 -21.27
CA LEU A 9 -0.32 -9.14 -22.19
C LEU A 9 -0.04 -9.62 -23.62
N ASP A 10 -1.08 -9.63 -24.46
CA ASP A 10 -0.90 -9.71 -25.91
C ASP A 10 -0.35 -8.36 -26.36
N SER A 11 0.87 -8.34 -26.89
CA SER A 11 1.65 -7.13 -27.18
C SER A 11 1.13 -6.31 -28.37
N THR A 12 -0.13 -6.51 -28.78
CA THR A 12 -0.75 -5.92 -29.96
C THR A 12 -1.64 -4.72 -29.65
N GLN A 13 -2.01 -4.51 -28.38
CA GLN A 13 -2.88 -3.41 -27.95
C GLN A 13 -2.32 -2.66 -26.73
N THR A 14 -2.57 -1.35 -26.69
CA THR A 14 -2.27 -0.48 -25.56
C THR A 14 -3.34 -0.58 -24.48
N ALA A 15 -3.01 -0.22 -23.24
CA ALA A 15 -3.99 -0.19 -22.14
C ALA A 15 -5.18 0.76 -22.45
N GLU A 16 -4.93 1.87 -23.13
CA GLU A 16 -6.01 2.79 -23.53
C GLU A 16 -6.98 2.10 -24.51
N GLU A 17 -6.48 1.41 -25.54
CA GLU A 17 -7.32 0.65 -26.48
C GLU A 17 -8.10 -0.47 -25.80
N MET A 18 -7.56 -1.07 -24.74
CA MET A 18 -8.20 -2.16 -24.01
C MET A 18 -9.28 -1.72 -23.03
N PHE A 19 -9.26 -0.48 -22.55
CA PHE A 19 -10.05 -0.08 -21.37
C PHE A 19 -10.82 1.24 -21.50
N LYS A 20 -10.63 1.97 -22.59
CA LYS A 20 -11.33 3.24 -22.86
C LYS A 20 -12.55 3.03 -23.76
N GLU A 21 -13.62 3.76 -23.46
CA GLU A 21 -14.82 3.93 -24.31
C GLU A 21 -15.45 2.62 -24.79
N HIS A 22 -15.57 1.63 -23.90
CA HIS A 22 -16.30 0.40 -24.21
C HIS A 22 -17.80 0.67 -24.33
N SER A 23 -18.37 0.31 -25.48
CA SER A 23 -19.77 0.61 -25.78
C SER A 23 -20.74 -0.18 -24.90
N LEU A 24 -21.78 0.52 -24.43
CA LEU A 24 -23.01 -0.05 -23.89
C LEU A 24 -24.13 0.16 -24.93
N GLU A 25 -25.32 -0.42 -24.69
CA GLU A 25 -26.49 -0.17 -25.53
C GLU A 25 -26.83 1.34 -25.60
N GLU A 26 -26.76 2.03 -24.45
CA GLU A 26 -26.90 3.48 -24.34
C GLU A 26 -25.73 4.09 -23.57
N GLY A 27 -24.59 4.29 -24.24
CA GLY A 27 -23.43 5.02 -23.69
C GLY A 27 -22.11 4.26 -23.78
N PHE A 28 -21.16 4.60 -22.91
CA PHE A 28 -19.86 3.95 -22.84
C PHE A 28 -19.36 3.85 -21.40
N PHE A 29 -18.37 3.01 -21.17
CA PHE A 29 -17.63 2.99 -19.91
C PHE A 29 -16.13 2.95 -20.12
N ASN A 30 -15.42 3.48 -19.12
CA ASN A 30 -13.97 3.41 -19.01
C ASN A 30 -13.59 2.60 -17.77
N VAL A 31 -12.47 1.91 -17.84
CA VAL A 31 -11.80 1.33 -16.67
C VAL A 31 -10.53 2.10 -16.40
N LEU A 32 -10.51 2.92 -15.34
CA LEU A 32 -9.38 3.80 -15.05
C LEU A 32 -9.25 4.13 -13.57
N TYR A 33 -8.04 4.53 -13.17
CA TYR A 33 -7.75 5.05 -11.84
C TYR A 33 -6.88 6.31 -11.91
N GLU A 34 -6.92 7.12 -10.85
CA GLU A 34 -6.05 8.29 -10.72
C GLU A 34 -4.72 7.88 -10.08
N GLN A 35 -3.61 8.29 -10.68
CA GLN A 35 -2.28 8.17 -10.11
C GLN A 35 -1.66 9.55 -9.96
N GLU A 36 -1.08 9.83 -8.79
CA GLU A 36 -0.27 11.03 -8.61
C GLU A 36 1.07 10.87 -9.35
N LEU A 37 1.39 11.84 -10.20
CA LEU A 37 2.70 11.95 -10.82
C LEU A 37 3.53 12.94 -10.00
N ILE A 38 4.64 12.44 -9.46
CA ILE A 38 5.68 13.30 -8.92
C ILE A 38 6.58 13.68 -10.11
N GLN A 39 6.31 14.81 -10.75
CA GLN A 39 7.29 15.39 -11.67
C GLN A 39 8.43 15.96 -10.84
N SER A 40 9.61 15.33 -10.89
CA SER A 40 10.83 15.98 -10.44
C SER A 40 11.26 17.02 -11.49
N SER A 41 10.50 18.09 -11.66
CA SER A 41 10.98 19.28 -12.39
C SER A 41 11.82 20.13 -11.43
N GLY A 42 12.99 19.63 -11.07
CA GLY A 42 14.00 20.38 -10.34
C GLY A 42 15.33 20.22 -11.06
N GLU A 43 15.76 21.26 -11.78
CA GLU A 43 17.16 21.36 -12.20
C GLU A 43 18.05 21.16 -10.98
N ILE A 44 19.03 20.27 -11.07
CA ILE A 44 20.13 20.23 -10.12
C ILE A 44 20.91 21.52 -10.30
N GLN A 45 20.61 22.55 -9.50
CA GLN A 45 21.49 23.72 -9.40
C GLN A 45 22.61 23.41 -8.44
N THR A 46 23.74 22.96 -8.99
CA THR A 46 25.02 22.91 -8.28
C THR A 46 25.53 24.34 -8.15
N VAL A 47 25.51 24.91 -6.95
CA VAL A 47 26.18 26.19 -6.69
C VAL A 47 27.62 25.87 -6.32
N GLU A 48 28.57 26.07 -7.25
CA GLU A 48 29.99 26.11 -6.89
C GLU A 48 30.23 27.26 -5.90
N ARG A 49 30.83 26.97 -4.75
CA ARG A 49 31.45 28.01 -3.90
C ARG A 49 32.93 27.71 -3.73
N GLY A 50 33.74 28.68 -4.11
CA GLY A 50 35.19 28.65 -4.01
C GLY A 50 35.72 28.75 -2.58
N GLU A 51 37.02 28.48 -2.45
CA GLU A 51 37.77 28.48 -1.20
C GLU A 51 37.69 29.83 -0.48
N THR A 52 37.38 29.81 0.82
CA THR A 52 37.85 30.84 1.75
C THR A 52 38.61 30.14 2.86
N GLN A 53 39.79 30.69 3.20
CA GLN A 53 40.63 30.16 4.27
C GLN A 53 39.83 30.12 5.57
N VAL A 54 39.97 29.01 6.31
CA VAL A 54 39.42 28.68 7.64
C VAL A 54 38.18 27.76 7.64
N GLY A 55 38.46 26.44 7.67
CA GLY A 55 37.63 25.44 8.38
C GLY A 55 36.73 24.54 7.52
N ASN A 56 36.79 23.22 7.73
CA ASN A 56 35.85 22.23 7.18
C ASN A 56 34.42 22.53 7.68
N GLN A 57 33.47 22.72 6.77
CA GLN A 57 32.03 22.69 7.08
C GLN A 57 31.37 21.54 6.31
N ASP A 58 30.50 20.81 7.00
CA ASP A 58 29.62 19.79 6.41
C ASP A 58 28.60 20.43 5.47
N ILE A 59 28.40 19.80 4.31
CA ILE A 59 27.43 20.23 3.29
C ILE A 59 26.03 19.78 3.73
N VAL A 60 25.12 20.71 3.97
CA VAL A 60 23.69 20.43 4.10
C VAL A 60 23.00 20.72 2.78
N VAL A 61 22.57 19.67 2.08
CA VAL A 61 21.72 19.78 0.89
C VAL A 61 20.27 19.98 1.36
N ASN A 62 19.78 21.22 1.32
CA ASN A 62 18.37 21.50 1.57
C ASN A 62 17.57 21.22 0.29
N ARG A 63 16.80 20.12 0.30
CA ARG A 63 15.84 19.79 -0.75
C ARG A 63 14.51 20.48 -0.46
N SER A 64 14.20 21.55 -1.19
CA SER A 64 12.86 22.15 -1.21
C SER A 64 12.24 21.89 -2.59
N LEU A 65 11.53 20.78 -2.73
CA LEU A 65 10.71 20.51 -3.90
C LEU A 65 9.33 21.15 -3.68
N ALA A 66 9.00 22.17 -4.47
CA ALA A 66 7.60 22.51 -4.69
C ALA A 66 7.03 21.41 -5.59
N VAL A 67 6.23 20.50 -5.01
CA VAL A 67 5.62 19.39 -5.72
C VAL A 67 4.21 19.81 -6.12
N ASP A 68 4.02 20.27 -7.36
CA ASP A 68 2.68 20.30 -7.95
C ASP A 68 2.34 18.86 -8.35
N ALA A 69 1.65 18.15 -7.45
CA ALA A 69 1.16 16.80 -7.72
C ALA A 69 0.08 16.85 -8.81
N GLN A 70 0.45 16.56 -10.06
CA GLN A 70 -0.53 16.36 -11.11
C GLN A 70 -1.09 14.94 -11.02
N LYS A 71 -2.41 14.82 -10.98
CA LYS A 71 -3.09 13.53 -11.11
C LYS A 71 -3.26 13.17 -12.58
N LYS A 72 -2.91 11.95 -12.95
CA LYS A 72 -3.12 11.39 -14.29
C LYS A 72 -4.06 10.20 -14.22
N ASN A 73 -5.00 10.13 -15.16
CA ASN A 73 -5.83 8.96 -15.36
C ASN A 73 -5.00 7.86 -16.04
N ILE A 74 -4.99 6.68 -15.42
CA ILE A 74 -4.35 5.47 -15.93
C ILE A 74 -5.45 4.46 -16.23
N TYR A 75 -5.45 3.92 -17.46
CA TYR A 75 -6.42 2.93 -17.89
C TYR A 75 -6.02 1.52 -17.44
N GLY A 76 -6.96 0.77 -16.89
CA GLY A 76 -6.78 -0.61 -16.44
C GLY A 76 -7.10 -0.85 -14.97
N PHE A 77 -6.52 -1.91 -14.41
CA PHE A 77 -6.80 -2.38 -13.04
C PHE A 77 -5.74 -1.93 -12.04
N ILE A 78 -6.15 -1.79 -10.79
CA ILE A 78 -5.27 -1.64 -9.64
C ILE A 78 -5.09 -3.02 -9.00
N ASP A 79 -3.85 -3.38 -8.71
CA ASP A 79 -3.54 -4.57 -7.92
C ASP A 79 -4.02 -4.37 -6.47
N GLU A 80 -4.92 -5.21 -5.96
CA GLU A 80 -5.41 -5.08 -4.58
C GLU A 80 -4.41 -5.67 -3.58
N GLU A 81 -3.62 -6.66 -3.99
CA GLU A 81 -2.54 -7.26 -3.18
C GLU A 81 -1.30 -6.35 -3.08
N ARG A 82 -1.36 -5.13 -3.62
CA ARG A 82 -0.36 -4.08 -3.35
C ARG A 82 -0.51 -3.47 -1.96
N LYS A 83 -1.64 -3.71 -1.29
CA LYS A 83 -2.05 -3.14 0.00
C LYS A 83 -1.81 -4.13 1.13
N LEU A 84 -1.82 -3.63 2.37
CA LEU A 84 -1.72 -4.46 3.57
C LEU A 84 -3.10 -5.03 3.91
N ASN A 85 -3.23 -6.36 3.92
CA ASN A 85 -4.47 -7.03 4.32
C ASN A 85 -4.63 -7.01 5.84
N ILE A 86 -5.63 -6.30 6.34
CA ILE A 86 -5.88 -6.15 7.76
C ILE A 86 -6.35 -7.45 8.43
N ASN A 87 -7.02 -8.33 7.67
CA ASN A 87 -7.43 -9.66 8.15
C ASN A 87 -6.26 -10.63 8.33
N ALA A 88 -5.08 -10.29 7.80
CA ALA A 88 -3.86 -11.08 7.93
C ALA A 88 -2.95 -10.60 9.07
N ILE A 89 -3.39 -9.59 9.83
CA ILE A 89 -2.67 -9.09 10.99
C ILE A 89 -2.93 -10.01 12.17
N THR A 90 -1.85 -10.51 12.77
CA THR A 90 -1.85 -11.45 13.90
C THR A 90 -0.80 -11.04 14.91
N LEU A 91 -0.81 -11.66 16.10
CA LEU A 91 0.24 -11.50 17.10
C LEU A 91 1.68 -11.69 16.58
N GLN A 92 1.86 -12.48 15.52
CA GLN A 92 3.17 -12.79 14.97
C GLN A 92 3.70 -11.68 14.04
N ASN A 93 2.81 -10.86 13.48
CA ASN A 93 3.15 -9.89 12.44
C ASN A 93 2.56 -8.48 12.65
N TYR A 94 1.88 -8.20 13.76
CA TYR A 94 1.26 -6.90 14.07
C TYR A 94 2.21 -5.70 13.92
N LYS A 95 3.52 -5.91 14.12
CA LYS A 95 4.56 -4.90 13.90
C LYS A 95 4.56 -4.31 12.49
N VAL A 96 4.03 -5.03 11.49
CA VAL A 96 3.85 -4.51 10.14
C VAL A 96 2.84 -3.36 10.14
N LEU A 97 1.71 -3.51 10.81
CA LEU A 97 0.70 -2.46 10.93
C LEU A 97 1.23 -1.30 11.80
N VAL A 98 1.93 -1.60 12.90
CA VAL A 98 2.60 -0.55 13.72
C VAL A 98 3.53 0.28 12.85
N SER A 99 4.37 -0.37 12.05
CA SER A 99 5.34 0.30 11.16
C SER A 99 4.62 1.13 10.10
N LEU A 100 3.52 0.64 9.53
CA LEU A 100 2.72 1.40 8.57
C LEU A 100 2.12 2.66 9.21
N LEU A 101 1.52 2.54 10.39
CA LEU A 101 0.90 3.68 11.08
C LEU A 101 1.95 4.72 11.50
N LYS A 102 3.11 4.28 12.01
CA LYS A 102 4.24 5.18 12.30
C LYS A 102 4.74 5.91 11.05
N ASN A 103 4.84 5.21 9.92
CA ASN A 103 5.20 5.83 8.63
C ASN A 103 4.17 6.87 8.15
N LEU A 104 2.94 6.81 8.66
CA LEU A 104 1.88 7.80 8.41
C LEU A 104 1.83 8.92 9.47
N GLY A 105 2.81 8.97 10.38
CA GLY A 105 2.91 9.98 11.43
C GLY A 105 2.02 9.73 12.64
N VAL A 106 1.53 8.50 12.84
CA VAL A 106 0.85 8.11 14.07
C VAL A 106 1.89 7.87 15.16
N ASP A 107 1.62 8.37 16.38
CA ASP A 107 2.48 8.14 17.54
C ASP A 107 2.68 6.64 17.81
N SER A 108 3.85 6.27 18.33
CA SER A 108 4.22 4.86 18.53
C SER A 108 3.29 4.14 19.49
N SER A 109 2.88 4.77 20.59
CA SER A 109 1.97 4.14 21.56
C SER A 109 0.59 3.90 20.95
N LYS A 110 0.10 4.86 20.16
CA LYS A 110 -1.20 4.76 19.49
C LYS A 110 -1.17 3.73 18.35
N ALA A 111 -0.07 3.68 17.58
CA ALA A 111 0.12 2.69 16.53
C ALA A 111 0.15 1.26 17.09
N GLU A 112 0.79 1.06 18.25
CA GLU A 112 0.77 -0.22 18.96
C GLU A 112 -0.63 -0.57 19.50
N GLU A 113 -1.30 0.36 20.18
CA GLU A 113 -2.69 0.17 20.67
C GLU A 113 -3.64 -0.25 19.55
N ILE A 114 -3.63 0.48 18.43
CA ILE A 114 -4.46 0.15 17.26
C ILE A 114 -4.12 -1.25 16.74
N SER A 115 -2.83 -1.59 16.65
CA SER A 115 -2.41 -2.85 16.04
C SER A 115 -2.77 -4.06 16.88
N TYR A 116 -2.66 -3.97 18.21
CA TYR A 116 -3.17 -5.02 19.10
C TYR A 116 -4.70 -5.09 19.06
N SER A 117 -5.38 -3.95 19.03
CA SER A 117 -6.85 -3.91 18.97
C SER A 117 -7.40 -4.48 17.66
N VAL A 118 -6.65 -4.39 16.57
CA VAL A 118 -6.97 -5.08 15.30
C VAL A 118 -6.84 -6.59 15.44
N VAL A 119 -5.85 -7.08 16.19
CA VAL A 119 -5.70 -8.52 16.46
C VAL A 119 -6.88 -9.03 17.27
N ASP A 120 -7.16 -8.42 18.42
CA ASP A 120 -8.30 -8.74 19.32
C ASP A 120 -9.65 -8.65 18.58
N TRP A 121 -9.77 -7.76 17.59
CA TRP A 121 -11.01 -7.65 16.80
C TRP A 121 -11.28 -8.85 15.90
N THR A 122 -10.22 -9.55 15.48
CA THR A 122 -10.27 -10.53 14.39
C THR A 122 -10.05 -11.98 14.81
N ASP A 123 -9.33 -12.22 15.90
CA ASP A 123 -9.15 -13.57 16.42
C ASP A 123 -10.44 -14.11 17.02
N ALA A 124 -10.51 -15.44 17.11
CA ALA A 124 -11.76 -16.13 17.44
C ALA A 124 -11.93 -16.35 18.95
N ASP A 125 -10.90 -16.08 19.74
CA ASP A 125 -10.96 -16.20 21.19
C ASP A 125 -11.47 -14.88 21.81
N SER A 126 -11.30 -14.70 23.11
CA SER A 126 -11.66 -13.46 23.81
C SER A 126 -10.54 -13.08 24.77
N ASP A 127 -9.34 -13.58 24.50
CA ASP A 127 -8.15 -13.36 25.30
C ASP A 127 -7.41 -12.15 24.72
N LEU A 128 -6.87 -11.31 25.60
CA LEU A 128 -6.18 -10.10 25.17
C LEU A 128 -4.85 -10.42 24.47
N ALA A 129 -4.66 -9.90 23.26
CA ALA A 129 -3.43 -9.95 22.48
C ALA A 129 -2.22 -9.35 23.23
N SER A 130 -2.46 -8.47 24.18
CA SER A 130 -1.44 -7.85 25.02
C SER A 130 -2.00 -7.54 26.40
N GLU A 131 -1.25 -7.79 27.47
CA GLU A 131 -1.64 -7.39 28.84
C GLU A 131 -1.81 -5.86 28.99
N SER A 132 -1.21 -5.08 28.09
CA SER A 132 -1.37 -3.62 28.03
C SER A 132 -2.52 -3.15 27.14
N ASN A 133 -3.20 -4.08 26.44
CA ASN A 133 -4.41 -3.79 25.69
C ASN A 133 -5.62 -4.38 26.42
N ASP A 134 -6.80 -3.83 26.21
CA ASP A 134 -8.06 -4.31 26.78
C ASP A 134 -9.17 -4.42 25.72
N ALA A 135 -8.81 -4.40 24.43
CA ALA A 135 -9.72 -4.18 23.30
C ALA A 135 -10.55 -5.41 22.91
N GLU A 136 -11.22 -5.99 23.89
CA GLU A 136 -12.12 -7.13 23.79
C GLU A 136 -13.55 -6.76 24.22
N ASP A 137 -14.45 -7.75 24.30
CA ASP A 137 -15.83 -7.56 24.73
C ASP A 137 -15.98 -6.69 26.01
N GLU A 138 -15.08 -6.82 26.99
CA GLU A 138 -15.10 -5.99 28.22
C GLU A 138 -14.99 -4.49 27.90
N TYR A 139 -14.04 -4.10 27.06
CA TYR A 139 -13.86 -2.71 26.65
C TYR A 139 -15.06 -2.22 25.82
N TYR A 140 -15.44 -2.93 24.76
CA TYR A 140 -16.48 -2.46 23.85
C TYR A 140 -17.86 -2.39 24.50
N LEU A 141 -18.16 -3.25 25.48
CA LEU A 141 -19.39 -3.19 26.26
C LEU A 141 -19.39 -2.06 27.31
N SER A 142 -18.23 -1.52 27.67
CA SER A 142 -18.10 -0.40 28.61
C SER A 142 -18.33 1.00 27.97
N LEU A 143 -18.35 1.07 26.64
CA LEU A 143 -18.53 2.33 25.89
C LEU A 143 -19.90 2.96 26.13
N GLU A 144 -20.02 4.27 25.88
CA GLU A 144 -21.31 4.99 25.98
C GLU A 144 -22.40 4.37 25.10
N LYS A 145 -22.00 3.84 23.94
CA LYS A 145 -22.83 3.03 23.05
C LYS A 145 -22.21 1.64 22.97
N PRO A 146 -22.61 0.71 23.86
CA PRO A 146 -22.03 -0.62 23.92
C PRO A 146 -22.22 -1.41 22.62
N TYR A 147 -21.18 -2.13 22.22
CA TYR A 147 -21.24 -3.18 21.21
C TYR A 147 -20.28 -4.31 21.60
N ARG A 148 -20.35 -5.43 20.88
CA ARG A 148 -19.45 -6.56 21.08
C ARG A 148 -18.26 -6.48 20.15
N CYS A 149 -17.13 -7.02 20.59
CA CYS A 149 -16.04 -7.35 19.70
C CYS A 149 -16.55 -8.34 18.63
N LYS A 150 -15.99 -8.24 17.42
CA LYS A 150 -16.52 -9.01 16.29
C LYS A 150 -16.03 -10.47 16.31
N ASN A 151 -14.79 -10.66 16.71
CA ASN A 151 -14.07 -11.94 16.80
C ASN A 151 -14.13 -12.73 15.47
N LEU A 152 -14.13 -11.97 14.37
CA LEU A 152 -14.20 -12.43 12.99
C LEU A 152 -13.50 -11.42 12.09
N MET A 153 -13.11 -11.89 10.90
CA MET A 153 -12.55 -11.03 9.86
C MET A 153 -13.43 -9.81 9.56
N PHE A 154 -12.78 -8.68 9.30
CA PHE A 154 -13.39 -7.48 8.74
C PHE A 154 -14.07 -7.82 7.42
N ASP A 155 -15.33 -7.40 7.24
CA ASP A 155 -16.07 -7.49 5.97
C ASP A 155 -15.79 -6.27 5.09
N SER A 156 -15.70 -5.09 5.70
CA SER A 156 -15.31 -3.83 5.06
C SER A 156 -14.19 -3.10 5.82
N LEU A 157 -13.50 -2.17 5.15
CA LEU A 157 -12.45 -1.37 5.80
C LEU A 157 -13.02 -0.40 6.84
N GLU A 158 -14.22 0.14 6.62
CA GLU A 158 -14.85 1.11 7.51
C GLU A 158 -15.12 0.57 8.92
N GLU A 159 -15.20 -0.76 9.08
CA GLU A 159 -15.26 -1.40 10.40
C GLU A 159 -14.04 -1.09 11.28
N LEU A 160 -12.90 -0.68 10.70
CA LEU A 160 -11.76 -0.21 11.48
C LEU A 160 -12.11 0.98 12.38
N LEU A 161 -13.11 1.79 12.02
CA LEU A 161 -13.59 2.89 12.87
C LEU A 161 -14.29 2.42 14.16
N LEU A 162 -14.57 1.13 14.29
CA LEU A 162 -15.08 0.50 15.51
C LEU A 162 -13.96 -0.03 16.41
N VAL A 163 -12.73 -0.13 15.89
CA VAL A 163 -11.58 -0.66 16.62
C VAL A 163 -11.04 0.41 17.57
N LYS A 164 -10.70 0.00 18.79
CA LYS A 164 -10.09 0.89 19.79
C LYS A 164 -8.87 1.63 19.23
N GLY A 165 -8.77 2.91 19.55
CA GLY A 165 -7.66 3.78 19.14
C GLY A 165 -7.72 4.28 17.69
N MET A 166 -8.50 3.64 16.81
CA MET A 166 -8.68 4.07 15.43
C MET A 166 -9.67 5.25 15.37
N ASP A 167 -9.15 6.41 14.98
CA ASP A 167 -9.99 7.57 14.69
C ASP A 167 -10.05 7.85 13.18
N LYS A 168 -10.90 8.81 12.81
CA LYS A 168 -11.09 9.19 11.42
C LYS A 168 -9.81 9.71 10.75
N ASP A 169 -8.94 10.43 11.47
CA ASP A 169 -7.71 10.98 10.90
C ASP A 169 -6.72 9.85 10.58
N VAL A 170 -6.54 8.91 11.50
CA VAL A 170 -5.70 7.73 11.27
C VAL A 170 -6.27 6.87 10.14
N PHE A 171 -7.58 6.64 10.15
CA PHE A 171 -8.26 5.88 9.10
C PHE A 171 -8.10 6.52 7.73
N ASP A 172 -8.35 7.84 7.61
CA ASP A 172 -8.23 8.56 6.34
C ASP A 172 -6.79 8.54 5.78
N LYS A 173 -5.76 8.52 6.66
CA LYS A 173 -4.35 8.37 6.26
C LYS A 173 -4.00 6.97 5.78
N ALA A 174 -4.65 5.93 6.32
CA ALA A 174 -4.27 4.54 6.11
C ALA A 174 -5.13 3.81 5.06
N LYS A 175 -6.41 4.19 4.88
CA LYS A 175 -7.40 3.42 4.11
C LYS A 175 -6.96 3.02 2.69
N ASP A 176 -6.22 3.87 1.98
CA ASP A 176 -5.77 3.59 0.61
C ASP A 176 -4.59 2.59 0.55
N LEU A 177 -4.00 2.28 1.71
CA LEU A 177 -2.88 1.36 1.89
C LEU A 177 -3.33 0.03 2.52
N LEU A 178 -4.60 -0.08 2.92
CA LEU A 178 -5.17 -1.25 3.57
C LEU A 178 -6.19 -1.94 2.67
N THR A 179 -6.40 -3.23 2.90
CA THR A 179 -7.47 -4.02 2.29
C THR A 179 -8.01 -5.05 3.27
N VAL A 180 -9.18 -5.61 2.97
CA VAL A 180 -9.76 -6.76 3.68
C VAL A 180 -9.71 -8.03 2.83
N PHE A 181 -8.98 -8.02 1.71
CA PHE A 181 -8.84 -9.13 0.77
C PHE A 181 -7.36 -9.57 0.65
N PRO A 182 -7.08 -10.88 0.52
CA PRO A 182 -8.00 -12.01 0.63
C PRO A 182 -8.67 -12.14 2.01
N LYS A 183 -9.78 -12.90 2.09
CA LYS A 183 -10.39 -13.27 3.39
C LYS A 183 -9.64 -14.46 4.01
N ASP A 184 -8.36 -14.27 4.28
CA ASP A 184 -7.50 -15.23 4.95
C ASP A 184 -6.46 -14.54 5.84
N ILE A 185 -5.76 -15.33 6.65
CA ILE A 185 -4.76 -14.85 7.61
C ILE A 185 -3.34 -14.74 7.01
N SER A 186 -3.18 -14.93 5.71
CA SER A 186 -1.89 -14.97 5.06
C SER A 186 -1.44 -13.56 4.65
N LEU A 187 -0.46 -13.03 5.38
CA LEU A 187 0.04 -11.69 5.08
C LEU A 187 0.91 -11.75 3.82
N LYS A 188 0.33 -11.36 2.69
CA LYS A 188 0.97 -11.33 1.38
C LYS A 188 0.77 -9.99 0.70
N VAL A 189 1.82 -9.51 0.05
CA VAL A 189 1.89 -8.22 -0.65
C VAL A 189 2.67 -8.39 -1.95
N ASN A 190 2.18 -7.83 -3.04
CA ASN A 190 2.88 -7.79 -4.31
C ASN A 190 3.91 -6.66 -4.30
N PHE A 191 5.20 -7.01 -4.20
CA PHE A 191 6.26 -6.01 -4.13
C PHE A 191 6.42 -5.22 -5.43
N ASP A 192 6.04 -5.82 -6.55
CA ASP A 192 6.15 -5.25 -7.89
C ASP A 192 5.07 -4.17 -8.13
N THR A 193 4.13 -3.99 -7.19
CA THR A 193 3.09 -2.95 -7.28
C THR A 193 2.87 -2.17 -5.99
N ALA A 194 3.32 -2.67 -4.84
CA ALA A 194 3.15 -2.02 -3.54
C ALA A 194 3.73 -0.59 -3.51
N SER A 195 3.10 0.28 -2.74
CA SER A 195 3.62 1.63 -2.52
C SER A 195 4.85 1.61 -1.63
N ASP A 196 5.65 2.68 -1.69
CA ASP A 196 6.80 2.90 -0.82
C ASP A 196 6.44 2.72 0.67
N ARG A 197 5.28 3.26 1.08
CA ARG A 197 4.80 3.20 2.48
C ARG A 197 4.54 1.76 2.95
N VAL A 198 3.94 0.93 2.09
CA VAL A 198 3.66 -0.50 2.40
C VAL A 198 4.96 -1.31 2.44
N LEU A 199 5.86 -1.09 1.47
CA LEU A 199 7.16 -1.78 1.46
C LEU A 199 8.02 -1.39 2.65
N LYS A 200 8.06 -0.10 3.03
CA LYS A 200 8.75 0.37 4.24
C LYS A 200 8.16 -0.23 5.50
N ALA A 201 6.83 -0.34 5.60
CA ALA A 201 6.21 -0.99 6.75
C ALA A 201 6.68 -2.45 6.92
N LEU A 202 6.73 -3.21 5.82
CA LEU A 202 7.24 -4.58 5.83
C LEU A 202 8.73 -4.63 6.19
N ALA A 203 9.57 -3.81 5.57
CA ALA A 203 11.01 -3.79 5.80
C ALA A 203 11.36 -3.40 7.25
N LEU A 204 10.70 -2.37 7.79
CA LEU A 204 10.90 -1.90 9.17
C LEU A 204 10.46 -2.97 10.17
N SER A 205 9.33 -3.65 9.92
CA SER A 205 8.81 -4.69 10.83
C SER A 205 9.74 -5.86 11.06
N VAL A 206 10.61 -6.16 10.08
CA VAL A 206 11.59 -7.24 10.14
C VAL A 206 13.00 -6.75 10.44
N SER A 207 13.21 -5.44 10.52
CA SER A 207 14.49 -4.85 10.89
C SER A 207 14.76 -4.93 12.39
N GLY A 208 16.02 -4.88 12.78
CA GLY A 208 16.43 -4.87 14.18
C GLY A 208 17.35 -6.02 14.55
N ALA A 209 17.31 -6.41 15.83
CA ALA A 209 18.29 -7.34 16.41
C ALA A 209 18.30 -8.71 15.73
N SER A 210 17.12 -9.25 15.36
CA SER A 210 17.00 -10.58 14.75
C SER A 210 17.64 -10.67 13.36
N THR A 211 17.70 -9.56 12.62
CA THR A 211 18.31 -9.48 11.29
C THR A 211 19.68 -8.80 11.30
N ASN A 212 20.11 -8.28 12.45
CA ASN A 212 21.31 -7.46 12.60
C ASN A 212 21.32 -6.26 11.63
N THR A 213 20.17 -5.58 11.51
CA THR A 213 19.97 -4.43 10.62
C THR A 213 19.33 -3.25 11.37
N THR A 214 19.44 -2.06 10.80
CA THR A 214 18.81 -0.84 11.34
C THR A 214 17.60 -0.41 10.53
N GLU A 215 16.87 0.62 11.00
CA GLU A 215 15.78 1.23 10.25
C GLU A 215 16.30 1.89 8.95
N GLU A 216 17.51 2.46 8.97
CA GLU A 216 18.15 3.02 7.78
C GLU A 216 18.47 1.95 6.73
N ASP A 217 18.90 0.76 7.14
CA ASP A 217 19.11 -0.37 6.24
C ASP A 217 17.78 -0.78 5.56
N ALA A 218 16.67 -0.73 6.29
CA ALA A 218 15.33 -1.04 5.78
C ALA A 218 14.82 0.01 4.79
N VAL A 219 14.98 1.30 5.12
CA VAL A 219 14.63 2.41 4.21
C VAL A 219 15.47 2.35 2.93
N SER A 220 16.79 2.16 3.06
CA SER A 220 17.71 2.04 1.92
C SER A 220 17.36 0.87 1.00
N LEU A 221 16.98 -0.29 1.57
CA LEU A 221 16.50 -1.42 0.77
C LEU A 221 15.27 -1.03 -0.07
N VAL A 222 14.26 -0.42 0.54
CA VAL A 222 13.02 -0.09 -0.17
C VAL A 222 13.26 0.97 -1.24
N ASP A 223 14.07 1.99 -0.97
CA ASP A 223 14.42 3.00 -1.96
C ASP A 223 15.10 2.37 -3.19
N LYS A 224 15.99 1.38 -2.99
CA LYS A 224 16.59 0.60 -4.10
C LYS A 224 15.58 -0.29 -4.82
N MET A 225 14.66 -0.92 -4.10
CA MET A 225 13.58 -1.71 -4.71
C MET A 225 12.70 -0.86 -5.62
N ILE A 226 12.28 0.32 -5.16
CA ILE A 226 11.46 1.25 -5.94
C ILE A 226 12.25 1.77 -7.15
N LEU A 227 13.50 2.20 -6.95
CA LEU A 227 14.35 2.71 -8.03
C LEU A 227 14.56 1.65 -9.13
N TYR A 228 14.90 0.43 -8.74
CA TYR A 228 15.09 -0.67 -9.68
C TYR A 228 13.78 -1.00 -10.42
N ARG A 229 12.68 -1.09 -9.67
CA ARG A 229 11.37 -1.41 -10.22
C ARG A 229 10.87 -0.38 -11.22
N ASN A 230 11.07 0.90 -10.95
CA ASN A 230 10.60 2.00 -11.81
C ASN A 230 11.52 2.29 -13.01
N GLY A 231 12.54 1.45 -13.27
CA GLY A 231 13.38 1.60 -14.44
C GLY A 231 14.16 2.91 -14.51
N SER A 232 14.42 3.37 -15.74
CA SER A 232 15.25 4.55 -16.03
C SER A 232 14.46 5.85 -15.94
N ASP A 233 13.15 5.81 -16.18
CA ASP A 233 12.29 7.00 -16.10
C ASP A 233 11.88 7.33 -14.65
N GLY A 234 12.00 6.37 -13.73
CA GLY A 234 11.66 6.53 -12.31
C GLY A 234 10.15 6.59 -12.06
N VAL A 235 9.33 6.34 -13.07
CA VAL A 235 7.87 6.43 -13.04
C VAL A 235 7.28 5.03 -13.07
N MET A 236 6.54 4.68 -12.01
CA MET A 236 5.84 3.39 -11.98
C MET A 236 4.76 3.29 -13.07
N ALA A 237 4.57 2.07 -13.57
CA ALA A 237 3.61 1.63 -14.57
C ALA A 237 3.95 2.08 -16.00
N THR A 238 5.23 2.14 -16.32
CA THR A 238 5.76 2.43 -17.66
C THR A 238 6.41 1.19 -18.29
N ALA A 239 6.90 1.31 -19.52
CA ALA A 239 7.37 0.17 -20.31
C ALA A 239 8.76 -0.35 -19.87
N ASP A 240 9.53 0.45 -19.14
CA ASP A 240 10.87 0.12 -18.63
C ASP A 240 10.87 -0.37 -17.17
N ASP A 241 9.70 -0.49 -16.55
CA ASP A 241 9.59 -1.07 -15.21
C ASP A 241 10.14 -2.52 -15.19
N LEU A 242 10.79 -2.88 -14.08
CA LEU A 242 11.39 -4.19 -13.86
C LEU A 242 10.70 -4.93 -12.71
N GLN A 243 10.61 -6.26 -12.82
CA GLN A 243 10.20 -7.10 -11.71
C GLN A 243 11.33 -7.17 -10.67
N ILE A 244 11.03 -6.96 -9.39
CA ILE A 244 12.03 -6.94 -8.32
C ILE A 244 12.77 -8.28 -8.24
N ASP A 245 14.08 -8.23 -8.50
CA ASP A 245 15.03 -9.33 -8.39
C ASP A 245 16.21 -8.92 -7.50
N SER A 246 16.60 -9.79 -6.57
CA SER A 246 17.71 -9.57 -5.65
C SER A 246 19.08 -9.40 -6.31
N THR A 247 19.23 -9.82 -7.58
CA THR A 247 20.54 -9.96 -8.24
C THR A 247 21.07 -8.63 -8.74
N ASP A 248 20.20 -7.77 -9.27
CA ASP A 248 20.62 -6.59 -10.06
C ASP A 248 20.36 -5.25 -9.35
N MET A 249 19.91 -5.26 -8.09
CA MET A 249 19.59 -4.05 -7.31
C MET A 249 20.81 -3.39 -6.62
N GLY A 250 22.01 -3.98 -6.69
CA GLY A 250 23.18 -3.43 -5.98
C GLY A 250 23.02 -3.44 -4.45
N LEU A 251 22.39 -4.49 -3.90
CA LEU A 251 22.15 -4.62 -2.47
C LEU A 251 23.42 -4.98 -1.69
N ASN A 252 23.61 -4.32 -0.54
CA ASN A 252 24.63 -4.67 0.45
C ASN A 252 24.19 -5.93 1.24
N SER A 253 25.08 -6.46 2.08
CA SER A 253 24.81 -7.71 2.82
C SER A 253 23.60 -7.62 3.76
N LYS A 254 23.36 -6.48 4.40
CA LYS A 254 22.23 -6.28 5.32
C LYS A 254 20.91 -6.13 4.57
N GLU A 255 20.91 -5.37 3.47
CA GLU A 255 19.76 -5.22 2.59
C GLU A 255 19.34 -6.57 1.98
N LYS A 256 20.31 -7.43 1.63
CA LYS A 256 20.05 -8.80 1.18
C LYS A 256 19.39 -9.66 2.27
N VAL A 257 19.81 -9.54 3.52
CA VAL A 257 19.19 -10.24 4.66
C VAL A 257 17.75 -9.77 4.83
N LEU A 258 17.51 -8.46 4.82
CA LEU A 258 16.16 -7.90 4.91
C LEU A 258 15.27 -8.38 3.78
N LEU A 259 15.72 -8.31 2.51
CA LEU A 259 14.95 -8.78 1.37
C LEU A 259 14.61 -10.27 1.48
N LEU A 260 15.57 -11.09 1.95
CA LEU A 260 15.36 -12.52 2.16
C LEU A 260 14.23 -12.78 3.17
N VAL A 261 14.22 -12.06 4.29
CA VAL A 261 13.17 -12.19 5.30
C VAL A 261 11.84 -11.61 4.79
N MET A 262 11.87 -10.48 4.10
CA MET A 262 10.68 -9.87 3.50
C MET A 262 10.01 -10.78 2.46
N ASN A 263 10.75 -11.62 1.75
CA ASN A 263 10.17 -12.54 0.76
C ASN A 263 9.12 -13.49 1.35
N GLN A 264 9.08 -13.69 2.67
CA GLN A 264 7.98 -14.41 3.32
C GLN A 264 6.62 -13.73 3.11
N PHE A 265 6.58 -12.42 2.92
CA PHE A 265 5.37 -11.63 2.66
C PHE A 265 5.12 -11.42 1.16
N ARG A 266 5.98 -11.91 0.26
CA ARG A 266 5.85 -11.62 -1.17
C ARG A 266 4.81 -12.52 -1.84
N VAL A 267 3.93 -11.93 -2.65
CA VAL A 267 3.21 -12.63 -3.73
C VAL A 267 3.80 -12.20 -5.08
N LYS A 268 3.95 -13.14 -6.02
CA LYS A 268 4.50 -12.89 -7.37
C LYS A 268 3.44 -12.78 -8.46
N LYS A 269 2.23 -13.26 -8.16
CA LYS A 269 1.09 -13.29 -9.08
C LYS A 269 -0.16 -12.91 -8.29
N SER A 270 -0.63 -11.69 -8.49
CA SER A 270 -1.84 -11.25 -7.81
C SER A 270 -3.07 -11.95 -8.37
N ASN A 271 -4.03 -12.26 -7.51
CA ASN A 271 -5.35 -12.79 -7.81
C ASN A 271 -6.46 -11.76 -7.53
N TYR A 272 -6.19 -10.71 -6.74
CA TYR A 272 -7.20 -9.73 -6.36
C TYR A 272 -6.92 -8.36 -6.99
N PHE A 273 -7.94 -7.78 -7.61
CA PHE A 273 -7.82 -6.53 -8.35
C PHE A 273 -8.94 -5.57 -7.97
N ASN A 274 -8.60 -4.30 -7.76
CA ASN A 274 -9.56 -3.23 -7.69
C ASN A 274 -9.77 -2.64 -9.08
N ILE A 275 -11.04 -2.49 -9.44
CA ILE A 275 -11.49 -2.00 -10.73
C ILE A 275 -12.38 -0.80 -10.47
N LYS A 276 -11.98 0.35 -11.01
CA LYS A 276 -12.81 1.56 -11.04
C LYS A 276 -13.35 1.76 -12.45
N VAL A 277 -14.67 1.65 -12.56
CA VAL A 277 -15.42 1.76 -13.80
C VAL A 277 -16.20 3.07 -13.79
N GLU A 278 -15.93 3.91 -14.77
CA GLU A 278 -16.66 5.16 -14.98
C GLU A 278 -17.56 5.00 -16.20
N GLY A 279 -18.88 4.94 -15.96
CA GLY A 279 -19.89 4.83 -17.01
C GLY A 279 -20.55 6.17 -17.30
N SER A 280 -20.79 6.46 -18.57
CA SER A 280 -21.50 7.64 -19.04
C SER A 280 -22.67 7.23 -19.96
N GLY A 281 -23.83 7.86 -19.76
CA GLY A 281 -25.07 7.57 -20.49
C GLY A 281 -25.70 8.80 -21.15
N GLY A 282 -26.39 8.59 -22.27
CA GLY A 282 -26.97 9.64 -23.11
C GLY A 282 -28.11 10.47 -22.49
N LEU A 283 -28.29 11.66 -23.08
CA LEU A 283 -29.22 12.79 -22.80
C LEU A 283 -28.88 13.74 -21.64
N ARG A 284 -28.01 13.41 -20.67
CA ARG A 284 -27.80 14.28 -19.48
C ARG A 284 -26.38 14.38 -18.89
N ASP A 285 -25.32 13.99 -19.60
CA ASP A 285 -23.93 14.00 -19.07
C ASP A 285 -23.82 13.33 -17.68
N ILE A 286 -24.62 12.28 -17.43
CA ILE A 286 -24.60 11.57 -16.15
C ILE A 286 -23.41 10.62 -16.18
N VAL A 287 -22.48 10.86 -15.26
CA VAL A 287 -21.36 9.97 -14.97
C VAL A 287 -21.69 9.19 -13.68
N THR A 288 -21.48 7.88 -13.69
CA THR A 288 -21.58 7.02 -12.51
C THR A 288 -20.27 6.26 -12.37
N THR A 289 -19.76 6.18 -11.15
CA THR A 289 -18.54 5.41 -10.86
C THR A 289 -18.88 4.19 -10.02
N ILE A 290 -18.42 3.04 -10.46
CA ILE A 290 -18.44 1.79 -9.70
C ILE A 290 -17.01 1.42 -9.36
N GLU A 291 -16.75 1.13 -8.09
CA GLU A 291 -15.51 0.53 -7.64
C GLU A 291 -15.80 -0.88 -7.18
N ALA A 292 -15.01 -1.85 -7.63
CA ALA A 292 -15.22 -3.26 -7.34
C ALA A 292 -13.90 -3.99 -7.09
N VAL A 293 -13.91 -4.95 -6.16
CA VAL A 293 -12.82 -5.91 -5.98
C VAL A 293 -13.18 -7.21 -6.68
N VAL A 294 -12.29 -7.66 -7.57
CA VAL A 294 -12.47 -8.85 -8.40
C VAL A 294 -11.39 -9.88 -8.11
N GLN A 295 -11.80 -11.14 -8.00
CA GLN A 295 -10.92 -12.30 -7.93
C GLN A 295 -10.72 -12.85 -9.35
N ARG A 296 -9.48 -12.87 -9.84
CA ARG A 296 -9.14 -13.27 -11.21
C ARG A 296 -9.45 -14.73 -11.49
N ASP A 297 -8.98 -15.64 -10.65
CA ASP A 297 -9.02 -17.07 -10.95
C ASP A 297 -10.46 -17.62 -11.02
N GLU A 298 -11.39 -17.01 -10.29
CA GLU A 298 -12.82 -17.37 -10.31
C GLU A 298 -13.67 -16.41 -11.14
N MET A 299 -13.10 -15.30 -11.64
CA MET A 299 -13.80 -14.21 -12.32
C MET A 299 -15.01 -13.68 -11.53
N LYS A 300 -14.85 -13.53 -10.21
CA LYS A 300 -15.93 -13.11 -9.29
C LYS A 300 -15.73 -11.69 -8.80
N ILE A 301 -16.82 -10.92 -8.75
CA ILE A 301 -16.89 -9.67 -7.99
C ILE A 301 -17.14 -10.03 -6.52
N LEU A 302 -16.21 -9.66 -5.65
CA LEU A 302 -16.27 -9.95 -4.21
C LEU A 302 -16.96 -8.84 -3.44
N ALA A 303 -16.73 -7.59 -3.84
CA ALA A 303 -17.33 -6.40 -3.26
C ALA A 303 -17.44 -5.32 -4.32
N TRP A 304 -18.43 -4.43 -4.20
CA TRP A 304 -18.54 -3.24 -5.03
C TRP A 304 -19.28 -2.11 -4.32
N LYS A 305 -19.01 -0.89 -4.76
CA LYS A 305 -19.67 0.33 -4.29
C LYS A 305 -19.91 1.26 -5.46
N ARG A 306 -21.04 1.98 -5.43
CA ARG A 306 -21.39 3.01 -6.40
C ARG A 306 -21.24 4.39 -5.77
N TYR A 307 -20.65 5.31 -6.51
CA TYR A 307 -20.54 6.73 -6.19
C TYR A 307 -21.40 7.57 -7.14
#